data_AF-A0A976QPV5-F1
#
_entry.id   AF-A0A976QPV5-F1
#
_cell.length_a   1.000
_cell.length_b   1.000
_cell.length_c   1.000
_cell.angle_alpha   90.00
_cell.angle_beta   90.00
_cell.angle_gamma   90.00
#
_symmetry.space_group_name_H-M   'P 1'
#
loop_
_entity.id
_entity.type
_entity.pdbx_description
1 polymer ?
#
loop_
_entity_poly.entity_id
_entity_poly.type
_entity_poly.pdbx_seq_one_letter_code
_entity_poly.pdbx_strand_id
1 'polypeptide(L)'
;MTDSTGDNIQVIDIIEFIQLLNKSVRNKRVSEVDLPNLNDLTELVGDGETYTLRLCRLLNKIERLTVNHDPENYKNCRFGNTAFSKWLEEVTQMCDQLFLESKIEIQSEIYENAKKRFLNSFGNKTRLDYGTGHELEFVYFLKDLYTCKLVSENELDSIVLVLLNRYFEFVRRVLERYTLEPAGSKGAWGVDDYQFLPFIFGSSQLVSSTIDPSDCLELGFVTKHKDDYLFMRSMEYKIKMIKGVPIEIGSPMICNILTSCTWEKINSGLFQLYINDVQRLTAKKVVGR
;
A
#
# COMPACT_ATOMS: atom_id res chain seq x y z
N MET A 1 10.42 -9.98 46.08
CA MET A 1 9.24 -9.16 45.74
C MET A 1 9.80 -7.80 45.31
N THR A 2 9.84 -7.39 44.06
CA THR A 2 9.18 -7.83 42.82
C THR A 2 10.15 -7.55 41.67
N ASP A 3 10.39 -8.55 40.82
CA ASP A 3 11.09 -8.40 39.55
C ASP A 3 10.30 -7.44 38.65
N SER A 4 10.92 -6.33 38.27
CA SER A 4 10.47 -5.49 37.16
C SER A 4 11.10 -6.05 35.89
N THR A 5 10.49 -7.10 35.33
CA THR A 5 10.71 -7.45 33.92
C THR A 5 10.08 -6.34 33.09
N GLY A 6 10.84 -5.27 32.86
CA GLY A 6 10.54 -4.36 31.76
C GLY A 6 10.63 -5.17 30.49
N ASP A 7 9.48 -5.54 29.93
CA ASP A 7 9.37 -6.04 28.57
C ASP A 7 10.02 -4.97 27.69
N ASN A 8 11.26 -5.21 27.29
CA ASN A 8 12.02 -4.34 26.42
C ASN A 8 11.34 -4.45 25.06
N ILE A 9 10.37 -3.58 24.79
CA ILE A 9 9.67 -3.52 23.49
C ILE A 9 10.76 -3.25 22.46
N GLN A 10 11.17 -4.28 21.73
CA GLN A 10 12.16 -4.16 20.67
C GLN A 10 11.52 -3.33 19.56
N VAL A 11 11.87 -2.04 19.51
CA VAL A 11 11.37 -1.11 18.49
C VAL A 11 12.08 -1.44 17.18
N ILE A 12 11.40 -2.20 16.33
CA ILE A 12 11.86 -2.51 14.97
C ILE A 12 11.89 -1.24 14.12
N ASP A 13 12.97 -1.04 13.36
CA ASP A 13 13.05 0.07 12.41
C ASP A 13 12.07 -0.14 11.23
N ILE A 14 11.68 0.95 10.55
CA ILE A 14 10.77 0.86 9.40
C ILE A 14 11.35 0.01 8.26
N ILE A 15 12.65 0.10 7.98
CA ILE A 15 13.30 -0.68 6.92
C ILE A 15 13.34 -2.15 7.30
N GLU A 16 13.65 -2.46 8.55
CA GLU A 16 13.60 -3.83 9.08
C GLU A 16 12.18 -4.41 8.98
N PHE A 17 11.15 -3.63 9.32
CA PHE A 17 9.76 -4.06 9.21
C PHE A 17 9.35 -4.33 7.76
N ILE A 18 9.71 -3.46 6.80
CA ILE A 18 9.46 -3.71 5.38
C ILE A 18 10.23 -4.95 4.91
N GLN A 19 11.44 -5.18 5.42
CA GLN A 19 12.21 -6.38 5.09
C GLN A 19 11.51 -7.65 5.61
N LEU A 20 10.91 -7.63 6.80
CA LEU A 20 10.09 -8.74 7.31
C LEU A 20 8.89 -9.00 6.40
N LEU A 21 8.15 -7.96 6.02
CA LEU A 21 7.03 -8.06 5.07
C LEU A 21 7.48 -8.60 3.71
N ASN A 22 8.64 -8.17 3.20
CA ASN A 22 9.17 -8.65 1.92
C ASN A 22 9.55 -10.13 1.99
N LYS A 23 10.13 -10.58 3.11
CA LYS A 23 10.48 -12.00 3.33
C LYS A 23 9.26 -12.88 3.54
N SER A 24 8.21 -12.38 4.22
CA SER A 24 7.03 -13.18 4.58
C SER A 24 6.28 -13.71 3.35
N VAL A 25 6.34 -12.99 2.22
CA VAL A 25 5.65 -13.34 0.96
C VAL A 25 6.55 -13.97 -0.10
N ARG A 26 7.80 -14.27 0.22
CA ARG A 26 8.73 -14.84 -0.75
C ARG A 26 8.19 -16.16 -1.28
N ASN A 27 8.05 -16.27 -2.60
CA ASN A 27 7.51 -17.43 -3.31
C ASN A 27 6.05 -17.80 -2.96
N LYS A 28 5.26 -16.88 -2.41
CA LYS A 28 3.84 -17.12 -2.09
C LYS A 28 2.90 -16.41 -3.05
N ARG A 29 1.82 -17.06 -3.44
CA ARG A 29 0.73 -16.45 -4.22
C ARG A 29 -0.37 -15.91 -3.32
N VAL A 30 -1.11 -14.90 -3.79
CA VAL A 30 -2.30 -14.41 -3.09
C VAL A 30 -3.32 -15.54 -2.92
N SER A 31 -3.51 -16.39 -3.93
CA SER A 31 -4.41 -17.56 -3.90
C SER A 31 -4.03 -18.65 -2.89
N GLU A 32 -2.82 -18.62 -2.34
CA GLU A 32 -2.38 -19.59 -1.32
C GLU A 32 -2.83 -19.19 0.09
N VAL A 33 -3.29 -17.94 0.27
CA VAL A 33 -3.92 -17.51 1.51
C VAL A 33 -5.41 -17.82 1.41
N ASP A 34 -5.93 -18.64 2.33
CA ASP A 34 -7.36 -18.88 2.43
C ASP A 34 -8.05 -17.60 2.91
N LEU A 35 -8.89 -17.03 2.05
CA LEU A 35 -9.48 -15.71 2.28
C LEU A 35 -10.99 -15.75 2.15
N PRO A 36 -11.72 -15.11 3.08
CA PRO A 36 -13.11 -14.78 2.84
C PRO A 36 -13.19 -13.79 1.68
N ASN A 37 -14.32 -13.78 0.98
CA ASN A 37 -14.58 -12.78 -0.04
C ASN A 37 -14.53 -11.38 0.59
N LEU A 38 -13.49 -10.61 0.22
CA LEU A 38 -13.26 -9.29 0.81
C LEU A 38 -14.38 -8.30 0.50
N ASN A 39 -15.15 -8.52 -0.57
CA ASN A 39 -16.31 -7.69 -0.92
C ASN A 39 -17.49 -7.89 0.03
N ASP A 40 -17.54 -9.03 0.74
CA ASP A 40 -18.60 -9.38 1.69
C ASP A 40 -18.27 -8.90 3.12
N LEU A 41 -17.06 -8.36 3.36
CA LEU A 41 -16.62 -7.78 4.64
C LEU A 41 -17.30 -6.44 4.93
N THR A 42 -18.62 -6.47 5.07
CA THR A 42 -19.47 -5.27 5.10
C THR A 42 -20.34 -5.19 6.34
N GLU A 43 -20.51 -6.30 7.07
CA GLU A 43 -21.20 -6.37 8.37
C GLU A 43 -20.41 -7.17 9.43
N LEU A 44 -20.87 -7.05 10.69
CA LEU A 44 -20.29 -7.42 11.99
C LEU A 44 -19.01 -8.29 11.98
N VAL A 45 -18.01 -7.85 12.73
CA VAL A 45 -16.78 -8.62 13.00
C VAL A 45 -17.14 -9.95 13.66
N GLY A 46 -16.90 -11.05 12.94
CA GLY A 46 -17.04 -12.41 13.47
C GLY A 46 -16.03 -12.69 14.59
N ASP A 47 -16.40 -13.60 15.49
CA ASP A 47 -15.51 -14.04 16.57
C ASP A 47 -14.25 -14.71 15.97
N GLY A 48 -13.07 -14.30 16.43
CA GLY A 48 -11.79 -14.82 15.93
C GLY A 48 -11.27 -14.16 14.64
N GLU A 49 -11.91 -13.11 14.12
CA GLU A 49 -11.43 -12.39 12.94
C GLU A 49 -10.03 -11.79 13.16
N THR A 50 -9.11 -12.09 12.25
CA THR A 50 -7.71 -11.60 12.25
C THR A 50 -7.66 -10.08 12.12
N TYR A 51 -6.59 -9.47 12.61
CA TYR A 51 -6.44 -8.01 12.53
C TYR A 51 -6.35 -7.54 11.07
N THR A 52 -5.79 -8.38 10.20
CA THR A 52 -5.76 -8.19 8.74
C THR A 52 -7.17 -7.99 8.16
N LEU A 53 -8.13 -8.85 8.50
CA LEU A 53 -9.50 -8.77 7.98
C LEU A 53 -10.27 -7.57 8.54
N ARG A 54 -10.04 -7.22 9.81
CA ARG A 54 -10.60 -5.98 10.41
C ARG A 54 -10.12 -4.73 9.67
N LEU A 55 -8.85 -4.69 9.28
CA LEU A 55 -8.28 -3.59 8.50
C LEU A 55 -8.82 -3.57 7.06
N CYS A 56 -9.02 -4.73 6.41
CA CYS A 56 -9.69 -4.80 5.12
C CYS A 56 -11.13 -4.25 5.18
N ARG A 57 -11.87 -4.59 6.23
CA ARG A 57 -13.21 -4.07 6.51
C ARG A 57 -13.21 -2.55 6.70
N LEU A 58 -12.24 -2.02 7.44
CA LEU A 58 -12.05 -0.59 7.61
C LEU A 58 -11.81 0.10 6.25
N LEU A 59 -10.94 -0.44 5.39
CA LEU A 59 -10.72 0.09 4.04
C LEU A 59 -11.98 0.04 3.17
N ASN A 60 -12.79 -1.02 3.27
CA ASN A 60 -14.08 -1.11 2.56
C ASN A 60 -15.05 0.00 3.00
N LYS A 61 -15.15 0.26 4.31
CA LYS A 61 -16.01 1.34 4.84
C LYS A 61 -15.54 2.71 4.36
N ILE A 62 -14.24 2.96 4.40
CA ILE A 62 -13.63 4.21 3.92
C ILE A 62 -13.86 4.42 2.42
N GLU A 63 -13.70 3.36 1.63
CA GLU A 63 -13.95 3.41 0.19
C GLU A 63 -15.43 3.71 -0.13
N ARG A 64 -16.38 3.17 0.65
CA ARG A 64 -17.81 3.45 0.48
C ARG A 64 -18.18 4.92 0.67
N LEU A 65 -17.46 5.65 1.53
CA LEU A 65 -17.68 7.10 1.70
C LEU A 65 -17.43 7.89 0.41
N THR A 66 -16.71 7.34 -0.57
CA THR A 66 -16.54 7.99 -1.88
C THR A 66 -17.86 8.21 -2.64
N VAL A 67 -18.93 7.47 -2.28
CA VAL A 67 -20.29 7.64 -2.82
C VAL A 67 -20.89 8.99 -2.43
N ASN A 68 -20.57 9.51 -1.23
CA ASN A 68 -21.06 10.81 -0.75
C ASN A 68 -20.41 12.00 -1.48
N HIS A 69 -19.28 11.74 -2.15
CA HIS A 69 -18.43 12.75 -2.78
C HIS A 69 -18.21 12.40 -4.25
N ASP A 70 -19.27 12.53 -5.04
CA ASP A 70 -19.23 12.34 -6.50
C ASP A 70 -18.39 13.44 -7.19
N PRO A 71 -17.32 13.08 -7.93
CA PRO A 71 -16.53 14.01 -8.73
C PRO A 71 -17.36 14.92 -9.66
N GLU A 72 -18.50 14.44 -10.17
CA GLU A 72 -19.36 15.18 -11.10
C GLU A 72 -20.00 16.42 -10.48
N ASN A 73 -20.11 16.46 -9.15
CA ASN A 73 -20.63 17.63 -8.43
C ASN A 73 -19.62 18.78 -8.36
N TYR A 74 -18.37 18.54 -8.78
CA TYR A 74 -17.24 19.48 -8.67
C TYR A 74 -16.65 19.74 -10.05
N LYS A 75 -17.40 20.48 -10.88
CA LYS A 75 -17.00 20.85 -12.24
C LYS A 75 -16.05 22.06 -12.20
N ASN A 76 -15.08 22.12 -13.12
CA ASN A 76 -14.02 23.14 -13.29
C ASN A 76 -12.65 22.86 -12.63
N CYS A 77 -12.25 21.60 -12.47
CA CYS A 77 -10.87 21.26 -12.08
C CYS A 77 -10.07 20.82 -13.31
N ARG A 78 -8.91 21.45 -13.57
CA ARG A 78 -7.97 21.02 -14.63
C ARG A 78 -7.08 19.85 -14.17
N PHE A 79 -6.77 19.81 -12.87
CA PHE A 79 -5.96 18.79 -12.19
C PHE A 79 -6.57 18.56 -10.81
N GLY A 80 -6.71 17.30 -10.38
CA GLY A 80 -7.25 16.94 -9.06
C GLY A 80 -8.71 17.37 -8.85
N ASN A 81 -9.60 16.43 -8.55
CA ASN A 81 -10.99 16.76 -8.23
C ASN A 81 -11.14 17.11 -6.75
N THR A 82 -11.70 18.29 -6.45
CA THR A 82 -11.87 18.77 -5.06
C THR A 82 -12.83 17.92 -4.21
N ALA A 83 -13.63 17.05 -4.82
CA ALA A 83 -14.39 16.01 -4.12
C ALA A 83 -13.49 15.13 -3.25
N PHE A 84 -12.23 14.88 -3.66
CA PHE A 84 -11.26 14.15 -2.83
C PHE A 84 -10.99 14.86 -1.51
N SER A 85 -10.88 16.19 -1.53
CA SER A 85 -10.63 16.97 -0.33
C SER A 85 -11.77 16.81 0.67
N LYS A 86 -13.01 16.76 0.17
CA LYS A 86 -14.23 16.54 0.95
C LYS A 86 -14.37 15.12 1.46
N TRP A 87 -14.07 14.13 0.63
CA TRP A 87 -14.00 12.74 1.05
C TRP A 87 -12.96 12.52 2.15
N LEU A 88 -11.74 13.04 2.00
CA LEU A 88 -10.70 12.84 3.01
C LEU A 88 -11.00 13.61 4.31
N GLU A 89 -11.74 14.73 4.22
CA GLU A 89 -12.28 15.45 5.37
C GLU A 89 -13.35 14.63 6.12
N GLU A 90 -14.29 14.01 5.41
CA GLU A 90 -15.29 13.09 5.99
C GLU A 90 -14.60 11.88 6.66
N VAL A 91 -13.66 11.22 5.97
CA VAL A 91 -12.86 10.10 6.52
C VAL A 91 -12.15 10.52 7.81
N THR A 92 -11.59 11.74 7.85
CA THR A 92 -10.91 12.27 9.04
C THR A 92 -11.88 12.42 10.22
N GLN A 93 -13.08 12.95 9.97
CA GLN A 93 -14.11 13.16 10.99
C GLN A 93 -14.69 11.83 11.52
N MET A 94 -14.88 10.86 10.63
CA MET A 94 -15.45 9.55 10.98
C MET A 94 -14.42 8.54 11.52
N CYS A 95 -13.12 8.88 11.52
CA CYS A 95 -12.05 7.92 11.78
C CYS A 95 -12.21 7.15 13.10
N ASP A 96 -12.58 7.83 14.20
CA ASP A 96 -12.75 7.19 15.51
C ASP A 96 -13.93 6.20 15.51
N GLN A 97 -15.04 6.59 14.89
CA GLN A 97 -16.20 5.73 14.71
C GLN A 97 -15.86 4.52 13.83
N LEU A 98 -15.16 4.73 12.72
CA LEU A 98 -14.76 3.67 11.80
C LEU A 98 -13.80 2.66 12.46
N PHE A 99 -12.88 3.13 13.30
CA PHE A 99 -11.99 2.27 14.10
C PHE A 99 -12.80 1.44 15.10
N LEU A 100 -13.72 2.07 15.84
CA LEU A 100 -14.58 1.41 16.80
C LEU A 100 -15.43 0.32 16.13
N GLU A 101 -16.14 0.65 15.05
CA GLU A 101 -17.01 -0.30 14.36
C GLU A 101 -16.24 -1.44 13.66
N SER A 102 -14.94 -1.25 13.40
CA SER A 102 -14.07 -2.27 12.80
C SER A 102 -13.25 -3.01 13.86
N LYS A 103 -13.50 -2.76 15.15
CA LYS A 103 -12.75 -3.34 16.30
C LYS A 103 -11.23 -3.15 16.17
N ILE A 104 -10.81 -1.95 15.75
CA ILE A 104 -9.41 -1.51 15.73
C ILE A 104 -9.07 -0.91 17.10
N GLU A 105 -8.63 -1.79 17.99
CA GLU A 105 -8.31 -1.47 19.38
C GLU A 105 -6.81 -1.18 19.50
N ILE A 106 -6.46 0.10 19.51
CA ILE A 106 -5.08 0.59 19.65
C ILE A 106 -4.93 1.19 21.06
N GLN A 107 -3.78 0.94 21.69
CA GLN A 107 -3.46 1.47 23.02
C GLN A 107 -3.46 3.00 23.03
N SER A 108 -3.94 3.60 24.13
CA SER A 108 -4.13 5.04 24.26
C SER A 108 -2.85 5.86 24.01
N GLU A 109 -1.69 5.34 24.37
CA GLU A 109 -0.41 6.05 24.29
C GLU A 109 0.04 6.31 22.83
N ILE A 110 -0.30 5.39 21.91
CA ILE A 110 0.10 5.48 20.51
C ILE A 110 -1.06 5.83 19.56
N TYR A 111 -2.29 5.87 20.08
CA TYR A 111 -3.53 6.07 19.30
C TYR A 111 -3.44 7.25 18.33
N GLU A 112 -3.11 8.44 18.84
CA GLU A 112 -3.06 9.66 18.03
C GLU A 112 -2.00 9.59 16.92
N ASN A 113 -0.85 8.99 17.21
CA ASN A 113 0.21 8.83 16.22
C ASN A 113 -0.16 7.81 15.14
N ALA A 114 -0.75 6.67 15.54
CA ALA A 114 -1.23 5.64 14.62
C ALA A 114 -2.36 6.18 13.72
N LYS A 115 -3.35 6.85 14.32
CA LYS A 115 -4.45 7.54 13.61
C LYS A 115 -3.93 8.55 12.61
N LYS A 116 -2.96 9.38 13.01
CA LYS A 116 -2.34 10.37 12.11
C LYS A 116 -1.64 9.71 10.92
N ARG A 117 -0.85 8.66 11.14
CA ARG A 117 -0.19 7.89 10.07
C ARG A 117 -1.21 7.28 9.12
N PHE A 118 -2.25 6.67 9.67
CA PHE A 118 -3.35 6.09 8.91
C PHE A 118 -4.03 7.14 8.02
N LEU A 119 -4.43 8.30 8.56
CA LEU A 119 -5.08 9.36 7.78
C LEU A 119 -4.15 9.98 6.73
N ASN A 120 -2.86 10.12 7.03
CA ASN A 120 -1.87 10.59 6.08
C ASN A 120 -1.56 9.56 4.97
N SER A 121 -2.05 8.33 5.08
CA SER A 121 -1.77 7.29 4.10
C SER A 121 -2.60 7.36 2.82
N PHE A 122 -3.58 8.27 2.75
CA PHE A 122 -4.54 8.35 1.63
C PHE A 122 -4.29 9.49 0.64
N GLY A 123 -3.21 10.27 0.83
CA GLY A 123 -2.87 11.42 0.00
C GLY A 123 -2.98 12.74 0.75
N ASN A 124 -2.92 13.86 0.03
CA ASN A 124 -3.01 15.20 0.61
C ASN A 124 -4.22 15.98 0.10
N LYS A 125 -5.16 16.29 1.00
CA LYS A 125 -6.42 16.99 0.65
C LYS A 125 -6.25 18.39 0.06
N THR A 126 -5.10 19.04 0.27
CA THR A 126 -4.84 20.40 -0.22
C THR A 126 -4.15 20.38 -1.58
N ARG A 127 -3.14 19.52 -1.73
CA ARG A 127 -2.39 19.37 -2.98
C ARG A 127 -3.09 18.45 -3.99
N LEU A 128 -4.09 17.68 -3.55
CA LEU A 128 -4.83 16.70 -4.36
C LEU A 128 -3.88 15.68 -5.00
N ASP A 129 -2.89 15.24 -4.21
CA ASP A 129 -1.82 14.36 -4.65
C ASP A 129 -1.68 13.11 -3.77
N TYR A 130 -1.02 12.09 -4.33
CA TYR A 130 -0.64 10.87 -3.64
C TYR A 130 0.71 10.37 -4.19
N GLY A 131 1.50 9.68 -3.37
CA GLY A 131 2.75 9.08 -3.81
C GLY A 131 3.35 8.17 -2.73
N THR A 132 4.59 7.74 -2.95
CA THR A 132 5.29 6.76 -2.11
C THR A 132 5.47 7.19 -0.65
N GLY A 133 5.45 8.51 -0.38
CA GLY A 133 5.44 9.02 1.00
C GLY A 133 4.16 8.69 1.76
N HIS A 134 3.00 8.69 1.09
CA HIS A 134 1.71 8.31 1.68
C HIS A 134 1.62 6.79 1.86
N GLU A 135 2.10 6.03 0.87
CA GLU A 135 2.28 4.58 0.96
C GLU A 135 3.12 4.20 2.20
N LEU A 136 4.21 4.92 2.46
CA LEU A 136 5.08 4.72 3.63
C LEU A 136 4.36 5.04 4.96
N GLU A 137 3.49 6.04 5.01
CA GLU A 137 2.69 6.33 6.21
C GLU A 137 1.75 5.16 6.56
N PHE A 138 1.21 4.46 5.56
CA PHE A 138 0.43 3.23 5.81
C PHE A 138 1.29 2.14 6.44
N VAL A 139 2.52 1.93 5.94
CA VAL A 139 3.44 0.94 6.54
C VAL A 139 3.86 1.34 7.95
N TYR A 140 4.08 2.63 8.21
CA TYR A 140 4.34 3.10 9.56
C TYR A 140 3.19 2.83 10.52
N PHE A 141 1.94 2.94 10.05
CA PHE A 141 0.76 2.54 10.82
C PHE A 141 0.77 1.03 11.09
N LEU A 142 0.99 0.19 10.08
CA LEU A 142 1.10 -1.26 10.27
C LEU A 142 2.23 -1.66 11.24
N LYS A 143 3.36 -0.95 11.17
CA LYS A 143 4.48 -1.14 12.09
C LYS A 143 4.07 -0.85 13.54
N ASP A 144 3.29 0.20 13.77
CA ASP A 144 2.81 0.53 15.12
C ASP A 144 1.88 -0.56 15.66
N LEU A 145 1.01 -1.11 14.81
CA LEU A 145 0.17 -2.25 15.18
C LEU A 145 1.01 -3.50 15.53
N TYR A 146 2.05 -3.76 14.75
CA TYR A 146 3.00 -4.85 15.00
C TYR A 146 3.78 -4.65 16.31
N THR A 147 4.30 -3.45 16.56
CA THR A 147 5.02 -3.11 17.81
C THR A 147 4.12 -3.25 19.04
N CYS A 148 2.83 -2.94 18.92
CA CYS A 148 1.85 -3.15 19.98
C CYS A 148 1.31 -4.59 20.06
N LYS A 149 1.88 -5.54 19.31
CA LYS A 149 1.48 -6.96 19.28
C LYS A 149 0.00 -7.18 18.88
N LEU A 150 -0.61 -6.22 18.18
CA LEU A 150 -1.97 -6.34 17.62
C LEU A 150 -1.98 -7.17 16.33
N VAL A 151 -0.88 -7.11 15.59
CA VAL A 151 -0.58 -7.98 14.45
C VAL A 151 0.61 -8.84 14.84
N SER A 152 0.48 -10.15 14.67
CA SER A 152 1.55 -11.10 14.98
C SER A 152 2.46 -11.38 13.79
N GLU A 153 3.64 -11.97 14.04
CA GLU A 153 4.57 -12.36 12.97
C GLU A 153 3.94 -13.38 11.98
N ASN A 154 3.05 -14.22 12.48
CA ASN A 154 2.32 -15.21 11.68
C ASN A 154 1.29 -14.58 10.71
N GLU A 155 0.96 -13.30 10.88
CA GLU A 155 0.05 -12.58 9.99
C GLU A 155 0.78 -11.75 8.93
N LEU A 156 2.12 -11.68 8.94
CA LEU A 156 2.86 -10.77 8.07
C LEU A 156 2.70 -11.07 6.58
N ASP A 157 2.50 -12.34 6.19
CA ASP A 157 2.19 -12.66 4.79
C ASP A 157 0.77 -12.21 4.41
N SER A 158 -0.19 -12.40 5.30
CA SER A 158 -1.58 -11.96 5.16
C SER A 158 -1.67 -10.42 5.10
N ILE A 159 -0.86 -9.71 5.88
CA ILE A 159 -0.76 -8.25 5.80
C ILE A 159 -0.35 -7.80 4.40
N VAL A 160 0.55 -8.52 3.74
CA VAL A 160 1.01 -8.15 2.38
C VAL A 160 0.05 -8.64 1.30
N LEU A 161 -0.26 -9.94 1.29
CA LEU A 161 -1.03 -10.60 0.24
C LEU A 161 -2.51 -10.20 0.24
N VAL A 162 -3.03 -9.81 1.41
CA VAL A 162 -4.44 -9.45 1.61
C VAL A 162 -4.60 -7.96 1.81
N LEU A 163 -4.08 -7.42 2.91
CA LEU A 163 -4.38 -6.06 3.32
C LEU A 163 -3.69 -5.02 2.43
N LEU A 164 -2.39 -5.15 2.19
CA LEU A 164 -1.65 -4.22 1.33
C LEU A 164 -2.11 -4.36 -0.12
N ASN A 165 -2.35 -5.58 -0.61
CA ASN A 165 -2.93 -5.78 -1.94
C ASN A 165 -4.28 -5.05 -2.07
N ARG A 166 -5.17 -5.20 -1.09
CA ARG A 166 -6.46 -4.48 -1.00
C ARG A 166 -6.30 -2.97 -0.89
N TYR A 167 -5.32 -2.48 -0.12
CA TYR A 167 -4.98 -1.07 0.02
C TYR A 167 -4.49 -0.48 -1.31
N PHE A 168 -3.58 -1.16 -2.02
CA PHE A 168 -3.05 -0.68 -3.29
C PHE A 168 -4.14 -0.52 -4.34
N GLU A 169 -5.08 -1.46 -4.40
CA GLU A 169 -6.26 -1.35 -5.26
C GLU A 169 -7.18 -0.22 -4.88
N PHE A 170 -7.50 -0.07 -3.59
CA PHE A 170 -8.34 1.03 -3.12
C PHE A 170 -7.73 2.38 -3.48
N VAL A 171 -6.42 2.54 -3.24
CA VAL A 171 -5.71 3.75 -3.62
C VAL A 171 -5.86 4.00 -5.12
N ARG A 172 -5.60 3.01 -6.00
CA ARG A 172 -5.77 3.18 -7.46
C ARG A 172 -7.18 3.63 -7.83
N ARG A 173 -8.21 3.05 -7.22
CA ARG A 173 -9.61 3.47 -7.44
C ARG A 173 -9.87 4.90 -7.00
N VAL A 174 -9.29 5.34 -5.87
CA VAL A 174 -9.36 6.74 -5.41
C VAL A 174 -8.60 7.68 -6.35
N LEU A 175 -7.40 7.30 -6.79
CA LEU A 175 -6.58 8.07 -7.75
C LEU A 175 -7.34 8.31 -9.04
N GLU A 176 -7.93 7.25 -9.62
CA GLU A 176 -8.70 7.33 -10.86
C GLU A 176 -9.99 8.13 -10.67
N ARG A 177 -10.74 7.85 -9.60
CA ARG A 177 -12.01 8.52 -9.31
C ARG A 177 -11.84 10.03 -9.18
N TYR A 178 -10.79 10.48 -8.51
CA TYR A 178 -10.57 11.89 -8.24
C TYR A 178 -9.47 12.53 -9.09
N THR A 179 -8.91 11.80 -10.05
CA THR A 179 -7.85 12.29 -10.96
C THR A 179 -6.69 12.97 -10.22
N LEU A 180 -6.20 12.31 -9.15
CA LEU A 180 -5.15 12.87 -8.30
C LEU A 180 -3.82 12.99 -9.03
N GLU A 181 -3.00 13.94 -8.61
CA GLU A 181 -1.65 14.13 -9.16
C GLU A 181 -0.63 13.24 -8.44
N PRO A 182 0.45 12.82 -9.12
CA PRO A 182 1.51 12.04 -8.49
C PRO A 182 2.45 12.92 -7.66
N ALA A 183 2.54 12.63 -6.37
CA ALA A 183 3.37 13.36 -5.41
C ALA A 183 4.82 12.88 -5.47
N GLY A 184 5.73 13.74 -5.95
CA GLY A 184 7.15 13.44 -5.99
C GLY A 184 7.54 12.36 -7.01
N SER A 185 6.74 12.20 -8.08
CA SER A 185 7.06 11.26 -9.16
C SER A 185 8.41 11.60 -9.82
N LYS A 186 9.10 10.54 -10.23
CA LYS A 186 10.34 10.58 -11.03
C LYS A 186 10.07 10.42 -12.53
N GLY A 187 8.79 10.41 -12.94
CA GLY A 187 8.34 10.18 -14.32
C GLY A 187 8.93 8.90 -14.90
N ALA A 188 9.48 9.00 -16.10
CA ALA A 188 10.10 7.88 -16.83
C ALA A 188 11.23 7.15 -16.05
N TRP A 189 11.83 7.81 -15.05
CA TRP A 189 12.91 7.27 -14.21
C TRP A 189 12.41 6.75 -12.86
N GLY A 190 11.10 6.68 -12.66
CA GLY A 190 10.45 6.02 -11.53
C GLY A 190 10.03 4.59 -11.88
N VAL A 191 9.88 3.77 -10.85
CA VAL A 191 9.23 2.45 -10.96
C VAL A 191 7.75 2.64 -11.29
N ASP A 192 7.11 3.62 -10.67
CA ASP A 192 5.72 4.03 -10.87
C ASP A 192 5.54 5.49 -10.42
N ASP A 193 4.45 6.11 -10.86
CA ASP A 193 4.11 7.48 -10.48
C ASP A 193 3.58 7.59 -9.04
N TYR A 194 2.96 6.52 -8.52
CA TYR A 194 2.26 6.55 -7.23
C TYR A 194 2.81 5.53 -6.22
N GLN A 195 3.10 4.30 -6.64
CA GLN A 195 3.33 3.17 -5.73
C GLN A 195 4.66 2.46 -5.97
N PHE A 196 5.39 2.09 -4.92
CA PHE A 196 6.66 1.39 -5.06
C PHE A 196 6.62 0.00 -4.41
N LEU A 197 6.04 -0.09 -3.21
CA LEU A 197 5.97 -1.33 -2.44
C LEU A 197 5.35 -2.52 -3.16
N PRO A 198 4.29 -2.42 -3.99
CA PRO A 198 3.75 -3.60 -4.64
C PRO A 198 4.73 -4.24 -5.64
N PHE A 199 5.68 -3.48 -6.19
CA PHE A 199 6.75 -4.03 -7.04
C PHE A 199 7.83 -4.73 -6.20
N ILE A 200 8.13 -4.24 -4.99
CA ILE A 200 9.03 -4.93 -4.05
C ILE A 200 8.40 -6.25 -3.61
N PHE A 201 7.22 -6.20 -2.99
CA PHE A 201 6.58 -7.39 -2.47
C PHE A 201 6.22 -8.37 -3.59
N GLY A 202 5.71 -7.87 -4.72
CA GLY A 202 5.39 -8.69 -5.88
C GLY A 202 6.61 -9.38 -6.49
N SER A 203 7.77 -8.73 -6.55
CA SER A 203 8.99 -9.39 -7.04
C SER A 203 9.50 -10.46 -6.08
N SER A 204 9.25 -10.32 -4.76
CA SER A 204 9.54 -11.37 -3.77
C SER A 204 8.69 -12.62 -3.98
N GLN A 205 7.40 -12.45 -4.33
CA GLN A 205 6.53 -13.58 -4.69
C GLN A 205 7.07 -14.38 -5.88
N LEU A 206 7.83 -13.74 -6.78
CA LEU A 206 8.24 -14.30 -8.06
C LEU A 206 9.66 -14.89 -8.09
N VAL A 207 10.43 -14.77 -7.00
CA VAL A 207 11.86 -15.16 -6.95
C VAL A 207 12.14 -16.58 -7.45
N SER A 208 11.36 -17.57 -7.01
CA SER A 208 11.48 -18.97 -7.42
C SER A 208 10.39 -19.39 -8.40
N SER A 209 9.69 -18.44 -9.02
CA SER A 209 8.71 -18.73 -10.07
C SER A 209 9.38 -19.11 -11.38
N THR A 210 8.64 -19.81 -12.24
CA THR A 210 9.06 -20.11 -13.62
C THR A 210 8.71 -18.98 -14.60
N ILE A 211 8.14 -17.88 -14.13
CA ILE A 211 7.73 -16.75 -14.95
C ILE A 211 8.96 -15.94 -15.31
N ASP A 212 9.17 -15.65 -16.59
CA ASP A 212 10.25 -14.77 -16.98
C ASP A 212 9.88 -13.30 -16.67
N PRO A 213 10.78 -12.49 -16.11
CA PRO A 213 10.49 -11.07 -15.88
C PRO A 213 10.01 -10.32 -17.13
N SER A 214 10.52 -10.67 -18.32
CA SER A 214 10.11 -10.03 -19.57
C SER A 214 8.65 -10.28 -19.95
N ASP A 215 8.05 -11.40 -19.52
CA ASP A 215 6.63 -11.70 -19.74
C ASP A 215 5.72 -10.63 -19.11
N CYS A 216 6.20 -9.93 -18.08
CA CYS A 216 5.46 -8.87 -17.39
C CYS A 216 5.25 -7.60 -18.23
N LEU A 217 5.92 -7.48 -19.38
CA LEU A 217 5.73 -6.38 -20.32
C LEU A 217 4.44 -6.54 -21.14
N GLU A 218 3.92 -7.77 -21.24
CA GLU A 218 2.76 -8.11 -22.05
C GLU A 218 1.46 -7.96 -21.26
N LEU A 219 0.55 -7.09 -21.73
CA LEU A 219 -0.72 -6.83 -21.04
C LEU A 219 -1.55 -8.11 -20.84
N GLY A 220 -1.62 -8.96 -21.87
CA GLY A 220 -2.39 -10.21 -21.79
C GLY A 220 -1.84 -11.18 -20.75
N PHE A 221 -0.51 -11.22 -20.58
CA PHE A 221 0.14 -12.04 -19.57
C PHE A 221 -0.15 -11.53 -18.16
N VAL A 222 0.09 -10.24 -17.90
CA VAL A 222 -0.13 -9.68 -16.56
C VAL A 222 -1.61 -9.71 -16.17
N THR A 223 -2.54 -9.51 -17.11
CA THR A 223 -3.98 -9.62 -16.84
C THR A 223 -4.37 -11.03 -16.42
N LYS A 224 -3.76 -12.06 -16.99
CA LYS A 224 -4.02 -13.46 -16.61
C LYS A 224 -3.51 -13.81 -15.20
N HIS A 225 -2.45 -13.15 -14.73
CA HIS A 225 -1.74 -13.49 -13.50
C HIS A 225 -1.96 -12.48 -12.34
N LYS A 226 -2.73 -11.41 -12.55
CA LYS A 226 -2.92 -10.32 -11.57
C LYS A 226 -3.60 -10.72 -10.27
N ASP A 227 -4.35 -11.82 -10.27
CA ASP A 227 -5.05 -12.29 -9.07
C ASP A 227 -4.11 -13.02 -8.11
N ASP A 228 -2.99 -13.55 -8.60
CA ASP A 228 -2.01 -14.29 -7.78
C ASP A 228 -0.82 -13.43 -7.32
N TYR A 229 -0.48 -12.37 -8.07
CA TYR A 229 0.76 -11.62 -7.90
C TYR A 229 0.54 -10.11 -7.87
N LEU A 230 1.01 -9.46 -6.81
CA LEU A 230 1.00 -8.00 -6.65
C LEU A 230 1.76 -7.31 -7.78
N PHE A 231 2.87 -7.92 -8.25
CA PHE A 231 3.65 -7.38 -9.37
C PHE A 231 2.82 -7.31 -10.65
N MET A 232 2.10 -8.38 -10.97
CA MET A 232 1.28 -8.49 -12.18
C MET A 232 0.11 -7.49 -12.15
N ARG A 233 -0.56 -7.35 -10.99
CA ARG A 233 -1.62 -6.35 -10.82
C ARG A 233 -1.10 -4.92 -11.00
N SER A 234 0.10 -4.65 -10.52
CA SER A 234 0.73 -3.33 -10.62
C SER A 234 1.21 -3.02 -12.03
N MET A 235 1.77 -4.02 -12.72
CA MET A 235 2.12 -3.93 -14.14
C MET A 235 0.87 -3.74 -15.01
N GLU A 236 -0.22 -4.46 -14.75
CA GLU A 236 -1.49 -4.27 -15.48
C GLU A 236 -1.96 -2.82 -15.38
N TYR A 237 -2.00 -2.26 -14.16
CA TYR A 237 -2.38 -0.87 -13.93
C TYR A 237 -1.44 0.09 -14.67
N LYS A 238 -0.13 -0.12 -14.54
CA LYS A 238 0.90 0.70 -15.17
C LYS A 238 0.78 0.73 -16.70
N ILE A 239 0.64 -0.43 -17.34
CA ILE A 239 0.47 -0.55 -18.80
C ILE A 239 -0.81 0.16 -19.27
N LYS A 240 -1.90 0.08 -18.49
CA LYS A 240 -3.13 0.81 -18.80
C LYS A 240 -2.95 2.33 -18.67
N MET A 241 -2.21 2.79 -17.66
CA MET A 241 -2.01 4.22 -17.39
C MET A 241 -1.13 4.94 -18.42
N ILE A 242 -0.22 4.23 -19.10
CA ILE A 242 0.57 4.80 -20.22
C ILE A 242 -0.24 4.92 -21.53
N LYS A 243 -1.53 4.55 -21.53
CA LYS A 243 -2.52 4.83 -22.60
C LYS A 243 -2.04 4.45 -24.02
N GLY A 244 -1.45 3.26 -24.14
CA GLY A 244 -0.99 2.72 -25.42
C GLY A 244 0.36 3.25 -25.90
N VAL A 245 1.03 4.11 -25.12
CA VAL A 245 2.44 4.42 -25.35
C VAL A 245 3.26 3.13 -25.10
N PRO A 246 4.22 2.77 -25.98
CA PRO A 246 5.09 1.63 -25.75
C PRO A 246 5.81 1.73 -24.39
N ILE A 247 5.89 0.62 -23.66
CA ILE A 247 6.37 0.61 -22.26
C ILE A 247 7.84 1.04 -22.14
N GLU A 248 8.65 0.77 -23.15
CA GLU A 248 10.03 1.22 -23.27
C GLU A 248 10.15 2.75 -23.37
N ILE A 249 9.10 3.45 -23.80
CA ILE A 249 9.04 4.93 -23.83
C ILE A 249 8.36 5.46 -22.57
N GLY A 250 7.21 4.91 -22.22
CA GLY A 250 6.40 5.39 -21.10
C GLY A 250 6.98 5.06 -19.73
N SER A 251 7.79 4.01 -19.62
CA SER A 251 8.38 3.53 -18.36
C SER A 251 9.69 2.75 -18.59
N PRO A 252 10.73 3.42 -19.14
CA PRO A 252 11.99 2.78 -19.50
C PRO A 252 12.70 2.11 -18.32
N MET A 253 12.61 2.66 -17.11
CA MET A 253 13.21 2.05 -15.92
C MET A 253 12.68 0.63 -15.67
N ILE A 254 11.35 0.46 -15.68
CA ILE A 254 10.70 -0.84 -15.51
C ILE A 254 11.04 -1.77 -16.66
N CYS A 255 11.00 -1.28 -17.90
CA CYS A 255 11.34 -2.07 -19.08
C CYS A 255 12.77 -2.63 -18.97
N ASN A 256 13.73 -1.80 -18.59
CA ASN A 256 15.13 -2.20 -18.45
C ASN A 256 15.34 -3.26 -17.37
N ILE A 257 14.72 -3.12 -16.19
CA ILE A 257 14.89 -4.14 -15.13
C ILE A 257 14.25 -5.47 -15.51
N LEU A 258 13.10 -5.46 -16.19
CA LEU A 258 12.41 -6.69 -16.61
C LEU A 258 13.12 -7.42 -17.75
N THR A 259 13.85 -6.70 -18.60
CA THR A 259 14.60 -7.31 -19.72
C THR A 259 16.01 -7.75 -19.34
N SER A 260 16.56 -7.25 -18.23
CA SER A 260 18.00 -7.38 -17.93
C SER A 260 18.31 -8.09 -16.61
N CYS A 261 17.31 -8.42 -15.79
CA CYS A 261 17.53 -8.96 -14.45
C CYS A 261 16.65 -10.17 -14.16
N THR A 262 17.11 -11.02 -13.24
CA THR A 262 16.30 -12.09 -12.64
C THR A 262 15.43 -11.53 -11.53
N TRP A 263 14.37 -12.25 -11.12
CA TRP A 263 13.51 -11.84 -10.00
C TRP A 263 14.27 -11.57 -8.70
N GLU A 264 15.30 -12.36 -8.38
CA GLU A 264 16.16 -12.12 -7.22
C GLU A 264 16.87 -10.75 -7.30
N LYS A 265 17.42 -10.42 -8.48
CA LYS A 265 18.10 -9.13 -8.71
C LYS A 265 17.11 -7.97 -8.74
N ILE A 266 15.92 -8.18 -9.30
CA ILE A 266 14.84 -7.20 -9.29
C ILE A 266 14.43 -6.89 -7.85
N ASN A 267 14.13 -7.91 -7.04
CA ASN A 267 13.68 -7.69 -5.66
C ASN A 267 14.73 -6.97 -4.81
N SER A 268 15.97 -7.46 -4.83
CA SER A 268 17.08 -6.85 -4.07
C SER A 268 17.40 -5.43 -4.55
N GLY A 269 17.41 -5.19 -5.86
CA GLY A 269 17.64 -3.86 -6.45
C GLY A 269 16.53 -2.86 -6.12
N LEU A 270 15.26 -3.27 -6.27
CA LEU A 270 14.11 -2.43 -5.91
C LEU A 270 14.09 -2.10 -4.42
N PHE A 271 14.40 -3.08 -3.57
CA PHE A 271 14.47 -2.86 -2.12
C PHE A 271 15.55 -1.83 -1.76
N GLN A 272 16.75 -1.94 -2.35
CA GLN A 272 17.83 -0.99 -2.11
C GLN A 272 17.49 0.43 -2.61
N LEU A 273 16.84 0.56 -3.77
CA LEU A 273 16.35 1.84 -4.27
C LEU A 273 15.34 2.48 -3.32
N TYR A 274 14.43 1.67 -2.77
CA TYR A 274 13.43 2.14 -1.82
C TYR A 274 14.04 2.59 -0.49
N ILE A 275 15.03 1.86 0.04
CA ILE A 275 15.78 2.30 1.24
C ILE A 275 16.35 3.70 1.03
N ASN A 276 17.00 3.92 -0.12
CA ASN A 276 17.61 5.22 -0.43
C ASN A 276 16.55 6.34 -0.52
N ASP A 277 15.37 6.05 -1.06
CA ASP A 277 14.26 7.00 -1.12
C ASP A 277 13.66 7.30 0.26
N VAL A 278 13.43 6.26 1.07
CA VAL A 278 12.93 6.41 2.45
C VAL A 278 13.90 7.25 3.29
N GLN A 279 15.20 6.96 3.23
CA GLN A 279 16.22 7.73 3.95
C GLN A 279 16.24 9.21 3.55
N ARG A 280 16.05 9.52 2.26
CA ARG A 280 15.93 10.91 1.79
C ARG A 280 14.67 11.59 2.32
N LEU A 281 13.55 10.88 2.38
CA LEU A 281 12.29 11.40 2.90
C LEU A 281 12.37 11.67 4.42
N THR A 282 12.98 10.77 5.19
CA THR A 282 13.15 10.94 6.63
C THR A 282 14.13 12.06 6.96
N ALA A 283 15.23 12.20 6.21
CA ALA A 283 16.17 13.31 6.39
C ALA A 283 15.51 14.69 6.18
N LYS A 284 14.65 14.83 5.17
CA LYS A 284 13.91 16.09 4.92
C LYS A 284 12.93 16.44 6.04
N LYS A 285 12.31 15.45 6.68
CA LYS A 285 11.41 15.68 7.83
C LYS A 285 12.14 16.18 9.08
N VAL A 286 13.44 15.87 9.23
CA VAL A 286 14.26 16.35 10.35
C VAL A 286 14.70 17.80 10.15
N VAL A 287 15.02 18.21 8.92
CA VAL A 287 15.50 19.57 8.60
C VAL A 287 14.34 20.59 8.54
N GLY A 288 13.11 20.14 8.32
CA GLY A 288 11.91 20.99 8.25
C GLY A 288 11.16 21.20 9.57
N ARG A 289 11.79 20.88 10.72
CA ARG A 289 11.25 21.16 12.06
C ARG A 289 12.04 22.27 12.74
#